data_AF-A0A9P8RLI6-F1
#
_entry.id   AF-A0A9P8RLI6-F1
#
_cell.length_a   1.000
_cell.length_b   1.000
_cell.length_c   1.000
_cell.angle_alpha   90.00
_cell.angle_beta   90.00
_cell.angle_gamma   90.00
#
_symmetry.space_group_name_H-M   'P 1'
#
loop_
_entity.id
_entity.type
_entity.pdbx_description
1 polymer ?
#
loop_
_entity_poly.entity_id
_entity_poly.type
_entity_poly.pdbx_seq_one_letter_code
_entity_poly.pdbx_strand_id
1 'polypeptide(L)'
;TLSVTVSDVCYISCPKTKTKVILHYMEEGWLGKNQHRVDGVVFKYDPENDTKSKIKDVPEADILARIEGSWVDKIFVVLPNSTDQILLVDLNPLLPVAKIIPSDEDQLPNESRKFWAGVTRAIHAHNYSKATQLKHEIEERQRQKAAARLSRNEEWKPRFFVGAVTPVGRPSLTKDGEEALRGLHEGSYTLRPYLDA
;
A
#
# COMPACT_ATOMS: atom_id res chain seq x y z
N THR A 1 -8.42 17.66 17.05
CA THR A 1 -8.07 16.26 16.73
C THR A 1 -7.53 16.25 15.32
N LEU A 2 -6.39 15.63 15.06
CA LEU A 2 -5.92 15.43 13.68
C LEU A 2 -6.64 14.22 13.10
N SER A 3 -7.13 14.33 11.87
CA SER A 3 -7.76 13.23 11.13
C SER A 3 -7.06 13.02 9.78
N VAL A 4 -7.14 11.80 9.28
CA VAL A 4 -6.71 11.44 7.92
C VAL A 4 -7.95 11.27 7.07
N THR A 5 -7.96 11.91 5.91
CA THR A 5 -9.00 11.76 4.89
C THR A 5 -8.40 11.11 3.65
N VAL A 6 -9.24 10.45 2.86
CA VAL A 6 -8.86 9.83 1.58
C VAL A 6 -9.69 10.48 0.49
N SER A 7 -9.03 10.93 -0.58
CA SER A 7 -9.64 11.48 -1.79
C SER A 7 -9.02 10.82 -3.03
N ASP A 8 -9.43 11.26 -4.22
CA ASP A 8 -9.01 10.77 -5.53
C ASP A 8 -9.62 9.44 -5.98
N VAL A 9 -9.16 8.97 -7.13
CA VAL A 9 -9.68 7.80 -7.85
C VAL A 9 -8.67 6.66 -7.78
N CYS A 10 -9.15 5.48 -7.40
CA CYS A 10 -8.43 4.22 -7.42
C CYS A 10 -8.97 3.32 -8.54
N TYR A 11 -8.07 2.58 -9.18
CA TYR A 11 -8.39 1.66 -10.26
C TYR A 11 -7.94 0.25 -9.90
N ILE A 12 -8.83 -0.72 -10.11
CA ILE A 12 -8.51 -2.14 -9.98
C ILE A 12 -8.89 -2.80 -11.29
N SER A 13 -7.95 -3.45 -11.98
CA SER A 13 -8.19 -4.05 -13.29
C SER A 13 -7.71 -5.49 -13.34
N CYS A 14 -8.46 -6.31 -14.08
CA CYS A 14 -8.12 -7.70 -14.34
C CYS A 14 -8.28 -7.99 -15.84
N PRO A 15 -7.18 -8.04 -16.61
CA PRO A 15 -7.23 -8.35 -18.05
C PRO A 15 -7.82 -9.73 -18.35
N LYS A 16 -7.60 -10.71 -17.46
CA LYS A 16 -8.09 -12.09 -17.63
C LYS A 16 -9.61 -12.16 -17.65
N THR A 17 -10.28 -11.44 -16.75
CA THR A 17 -11.74 -11.42 -16.66
C THR A 17 -12.37 -10.29 -17.46
N LYS A 18 -11.54 -9.42 -18.05
CA LYS A 18 -11.93 -8.17 -18.73
C LYS A 18 -12.81 -7.30 -17.83
N THR A 19 -12.48 -7.23 -16.54
CA THR A 19 -13.21 -6.43 -15.56
C THR A 19 -12.31 -5.33 -15.00
N LYS A 20 -12.85 -4.12 -14.88
CA LYS A 20 -12.22 -2.97 -14.24
C LYS A 20 -13.16 -2.37 -13.21
N VAL A 21 -12.57 -1.81 -12.16
CA VAL A 21 -13.24 -1.04 -11.11
C VAL A 21 -12.67 0.37 -11.11
N ILE A 22 -13.55 1.35 -11.04
CA ILE A 22 -13.21 2.72 -10.69
C ILE A 22 -13.84 2.98 -9.32
N LEU A 23 -13.01 3.29 -8.32
CA LEU A 23 -13.44 3.75 -6.99
C LEU A 23 -13.08 5.23 -6.87
N HIS A 24 -14.01 6.06 -6.45
CA HIS A 24 -13.82 7.49 -6.23
C HIS A 24 -14.06 7.78 -4.75
N TYR A 25 -13.00 8.15 -4.05
CA TYR A 25 -13.02 8.60 -2.66
C TYR A 25 -13.36 10.09 -2.65
N MET A 26 -14.50 10.41 -2.06
CA MET A 26 -15.02 11.78 -2.10
C MET A 26 -14.29 12.64 -1.07
N GLU A 27 -13.91 13.85 -1.47
CA GLU A 27 -13.42 14.86 -0.53
C GLU A 27 -14.51 15.20 0.49
N GLU A 28 -14.10 15.35 1.74
CA GLU A 28 -15.00 15.73 2.83
C GLU A 28 -15.40 17.19 2.66
N GLY A 29 -16.71 17.44 2.51
CA GLY A 29 -17.23 18.81 2.43
C GLY A 29 -17.20 19.49 3.80
N TRP A 30 -16.97 20.80 3.80
CA TRP A 30 -16.94 21.64 5.02
C TRP A 30 -18.23 21.60 5.86
N LEU A 31 -19.35 21.17 5.26
CA LEU A 31 -20.68 21.03 5.90
C LEU A 31 -21.00 19.59 6.35
N GLY A 32 -20.01 18.69 6.42
CA GLY A 32 -20.19 17.31 6.89
C GLY A 32 -20.94 16.37 5.94
N LYS A 33 -21.28 16.83 4.73
CA LYS A 33 -21.79 15.95 3.66
C LYS A 33 -20.61 15.17 3.05
N ASN A 34 -20.79 13.87 2.84
CA ASN A 34 -19.83 12.91 2.26
C ASN A 34 -18.65 12.46 3.15
N GLN A 35 -18.77 12.49 4.48
CA GLN A 35 -17.69 12.00 5.34
C GLN A 35 -17.35 10.53 5.00
N HIS A 36 -16.08 10.27 4.71
CA HIS A 36 -15.54 8.97 4.35
C HIS A 36 -16.23 8.25 3.16
N ARG A 37 -16.93 8.98 2.28
CA ARG A 37 -17.71 8.38 1.21
C ARG A 37 -16.82 7.79 0.10
N VAL A 38 -17.20 6.62 -0.39
CA VAL A 38 -16.65 6.00 -1.60
C VAL A 38 -17.78 5.62 -2.55
N ASP A 39 -17.66 6.03 -3.80
CA ASP A 39 -18.53 5.61 -4.90
C ASP A 39 -17.72 4.82 -5.92
N GLY A 40 -18.32 3.88 -6.63
CA GLY A 40 -17.60 3.16 -7.67
C GLY A 40 -18.47 2.42 -8.66
N VAL A 41 -17.82 1.95 -9.72
CA VAL A 41 -18.43 1.08 -10.73
C VAL A 41 -17.50 -0.07 -11.05
N VAL A 42 -18.08 -1.27 -11.12
CA VAL A 42 -17.46 -2.48 -11.65
C VAL A 42 -18.02 -2.67 -13.05
N PHE A 43 -17.16 -2.79 -14.07
CA PHE A 43 -17.60 -2.82 -15.47
C PHE A 43 -16.70 -3.70 -16.33
N LYS A 44 -17.20 -4.10 -17.50
CA LYS A 44 -16.40 -4.74 -18.54
C LYS A 44 -15.55 -3.71 -19.26
N TYR A 45 -14.29 -4.04 -19.53
CA TYR A 45 -13.38 -3.15 -20.24
C TYR A 45 -12.53 -3.91 -21.27
N ASP A 46 -11.98 -3.19 -22.24
CA ASP A 46 -10.99 -3.70 -23.18
C ASP A 46 -9.57 -3.41 -22.66
N PRO A 47 -8.77 -4.43 -22.28
CA PRO A 47 -7.40 -4.23 -21.79
C PRO A 47 -6.45 -3.55 -22.80
N GLU A 48 -6.71 -3.71 -24.10
CA GLU A 48 -5.86 -3.13 -25.15
C GLU A 48 -6.25 -1.68 -25.48
N ASN A 49 -7.43 -1.24 -25.03
CA ASN A 49 -7.96 0.09 -25.32
C ASN A 49 -8.72 0.68 -24.12
N ASP A 50 -8.05 0.71 -22.97
CA ASP A 50 -8.61 1.24 -21.73
C ASP A 50 -8.59 2.77 -21.72
N THR A 51 -9.71 3.37 -22.11
CA THR A 51 -9.88 4.84 -22.15
C THR A 51 -10.71 5.39 -20.99
N LYS A 52 -11.22 4.54 -20.11
CA LYS A 52 -12.21 4.92 -19.09
C LYS A 52 -11.53 5.18 -17.75
N SER A 53 -11.50 6.44 -17.33
CA SER A 53 -10.89 6.87 -16.06
C SER A 53 -11.89 7.49 -15.07
N LYS A 54 -13.08 7.90 -15.52
CA LYS A 54 -14.11 8.46 -14.65
C LYS A 54 -15.37 7.60 -14.68
N ILE A 55 -16.06 7.52 -13.56
CA ILE A 55 -17.32 6.77 -13.42
C ILE A 55 -18.32 7.16 -14.51
N LYS A 56 -18.45 8.47 -14.79
CA LYS A 56 -19.37 9.02 -15.80
C LYS A 56 -19.04 8.64 -17.24
N ASP A 57 -17.81 8.20 -17.52
CA ASP A 57 -17.38 7.83 -18.87
C ASP A 57 -17.73 6.36 -19.19
N VAL A 58 -18.13 5.57 -18.18
CA VAL A 58 -18.49 4.16 -18.31
C VAL A 58 -19.92 4.03 -18.84
N PRO A 59 -20.14 3.38 -20.00
CA PRO A 59 -21.48 3.13 -20.53
C PRO A 59 -22.30 2.22 -19.61
N GLU A 60 -23.60 2.51 -19.45
CA GLU A 60 -24.48 1.72 -18.56
C GLU A 60 -24.50 0.23 -18.94
N ALA A 61 -24.44 -0.08 -20.23
CA ALA A 61 -24.45 -1.45 -20.75
C ALA A 61 -23.21 -2.27 -20.33
N ASP A 62 -22.10 -1.60 -19.98
CA ASP A 62 -20.87 -2.27 -19.55
C ASP A 62 -20.80 -2.44 -18.02
N ILE A 63 -21.68 -1.75 -17.27
CA ILE A 63 -21.69 -1.78 -15.80
C ILE A 63 -22.23 -3.13 -15.32
N LEU A 64 -21.43 -3.80 -14.50
CA LEU A 64 -21.76 -5.05 -13.83
C LEU A 64 -22.33 -4.79 -12.43
N ALA A 65 -21.88 -3.73 -11.77
CA ALA A 65 -22.35 -3.32 -10.45
C ALA A 65 -21.90 -1.90 -10.10
N ARG A 66 -22.62 -1.24 -9.18
CA ARG A 66 -22.22 0.02 -8.55
C ARG A 66 -21.82 -0.24 -7.11
N ILE A 67 -20.79 0.47 -6.64
CA ILE A 67 -20.30 0.43 -5.26
C ILE A 67 -20.65 1.76 -4.62
N GLU A 68 -21.16 1.75 -3.40
CA GLU A 68 -21.44 2.96 -2.62
C GLU A 68 -21.28 2.70 -1.12
N GLY A 69 -20.95 3.73 -0.35
CA GLY A 69 -20.89 3.64 1.11
C GLY A 69 -19.73 4.43 1.70
N SER A 70 -19.19 3.92 2.79
CA SER A 70 -18.10 4.53 3.55
C SER A 70 -16.90 3.60 3.66
N TRP A 71 -15.70 4.12 3.38
CA TRP A 71 -14.46 3.33 3.43
C TRP A 71 -13.97 3.04 4.86
N VAL A 72 -14.64 3.57 5.89
CA VAL A 72 -14.39 3.24 7.31
C VAL A 72 -15.55 2.50 7.99
N ASP A 73 -16.68 2.32 7.30
CA ASP A 73 -17.90 1.75 7.87
C ASP A 73 -18.44 0.64 6.95
N LYS A 74 -19.58 0.86 6.28
CA LYS A 74 -20.20 -0.14 5.41
C LYS A 74 -20.08 0.24 3.95
N ILE A 75 -19.80 -0.76 3.13
CA ILE A 75 -19.79 -0.65 1.68
C ILE A 75 -20.87 -1.59 1.13
N PHE A 76 -21.61 -1.09 0.16
CA PHE A 76 -22.73 -1.75 -0.49
C PHE A 76 -22.47 -1.88 -2.00
N VAL A 77 -23.17 -2.84 -2.60
CA VAL A 77 -23.21 -3.07 -4.04
C VAL A 77 -24.65 -3.02 -4.52
N VAL A 78 -24.88 -2.31 -5.63
CA VAL A 78 -26.16 -2.26 -6.34
C VAL A 78 -25.99 -2.85 -7.73
N LEU A 79 -26.84 -3.81 -8.09
CA LEU A 79 -26.81 -4.47 -9.40
C LEU A 79 -27.55 -3.63 -10.45
N PRO A 80 -27.20 -3.77 -11.75
CA PRO A 80 -27.93 -3.11 -12.84
C PRO A 80 -29.43 -3.41 -12.78
N ASN A 81 -30.26 -2.39 -13.03
CA ASN A 81 -31.73 -2.46 -12.99
C ASN A 81 -32.33 -2.83 -11.62
N SER A 82 -31.56 -2.76 -10.54
CA SER A 82 -32.04 -2.89 -9.17
C SER A 82 -31.80 -1.60 -8.39
N THR A 83 -32.63 -1.37 -7.38
CA THR A 83 -32.43 -0.34 -6.35
C THR A 83 -32.01 -0.95 -5.01
N ASP A 84 -31.86 -2.27 -4.95
CA ASP A 84 -31.58 -2.98 -3.70
C ASP A 84 -30.08 -2.88 -3.38
N GLN A 85 -29.79 -2.40 -2.17
CA GLN A 85 -28.43 -2.35 -1.64
C GLN A 85 -28.07 -3.69 -1.02
N ILE A 86 -27.06 -4.34 -1.59
CA ILE A 86 -26.49 -5.58 -1.05
C ILE A 86 -25.25 -5.21 -0.23
N LEU A 87 -25.21 -5.59 1.05
CA LEU A 87 -24.04 -5.36 1.90
C LEU A 87 -22.83 -6.14 1.36
N LEU A 88 -21.76 -5.43 1.00
CA LEU A 88 -20.51 -6.04 0.52
C LEU A 88 -19.56 -6.31 1.68
N VAL A 89 -19.34 -5.30 2.52
CA VAL A 89 -18.48 -5.41 3.70
C VAL A 89 -18.96 -4.45 4.78
N ASP A 90 -18.95 -4.94 6.02
CA ASP A 90 -19.08 -4.14 7.23
C ASP A 90 -17.72 -4.13 7.93
N LEU A 91 -17.11 -2.96 8.07
CA LEU A 91 -15.79 -2.79 8.70
C LEU A 91 -15.86 -2.74 10.22
N ASN A 92 -17.03 -2.45 10.82
CA ASN A 92 -17.18 -2.30 12.28
C ASN A 92 -16.76 -3.56 13.08
N PRO A 93 -17.12 -4.79 12.68
CA PRO A 93 -16.72 -5.99 13.42
C PRO A 93 -15.29 -6.46 13.07
N LEU A 94 -14.63 -5.85 12.07
CA LEU A 94 -13.34 -6.32 11.58
C LEU A 94 -12.19 -5.72 12.40
N LEU A 95 -11.43 -6.59 13.05
CA LEU A 95 -10.23 -6.22 13.79
C LEU A 95 -8.98 -6.51 12.94
N PRO A 96 -7.97 -5.63 12.93
CA PRO A 96 -6.71 -5.90 12.26
C PRO A 96 -6.05 -7.17 12.82
N VAL A 97 -5.70 -8.10 11.93
CA VAL A 97 -4.93 -9.28 12.30
C VAL A 97 -3.48 -8.88 12.58
N ALA A 98 -2.93 -9.32 13.71
CA ALA A 98 -1.54 -9.06 14.06
C ALA A 98 -0.60 -9.69 13.02
N LYS A 99 0.44 -8.93 12.62
CA LYS A 99 1.46 -9.44 11.69
C LYS A 99 2.33 -10.46 12.41
N ILE A 100 2.61 -11.59 11.76
CA ILE A 100 3.63 -12.53 12.21
C ILE A 100 4.98 -11.97 11.78
N ILE A 101 5.90 -11.84 12.74
CA ILE A 101 7.18 -11.17 12.55
C ILE A 101 8.30 -11.94 13.28
N PRO A 102 9.52 -11.97 12.74
CA PRO A 102 10.67 -12.57 13.42
C PRO A 102 11.01 -11.84 14.73
N SER A 103 11.76 -12.54 15.60
CA SER A 103 12.35 -11.98 16.81
C SER A 103 13.32 -10.83 16.47
N ASP A 104 13.73 -10.04 17.46
CA ASP A 104 14.68 -8.95 17.22
C ASP A 104 16.11 -9.48 16.97
N GLU A 105 16.42 -10.68 17.49
CA GLU A 105 17.65 -11.42 17.29
C GLU A 105 17.78 -11.92 15.84
N ASP A 106 16.69 -12.43 15.27
CA ASP A 106 16.65 -13.00 13.92
C ASP A 106 16.59 -11.94 12.80
N GLN A 107 16.26 -10.69 13.15
CA GLN A 107 16.23 -9.58 12.19
C GLN A 107 17.64 -9.09 11.83
N LEU A 108 17.83 -8.80 10.55
CA LEU A 108 19.02 -8.12 10.04
C LEU A 108 19.04 -6.64 10.47
N PRO A 109 20.23 -6.00 10.55
CA PRO A 109 20.36 -4.62 11.03
C PRO A 109 19.60 -3.56 10.22
N ASN A 110 19.24 -3.85 8.97
CA ASN A 110 18.52 -2.96 8.06
C ASN A 110 17.02 -3.26 7.96
N GLU A 111 16.50 -4.20 8.74
CA GLU A 111 15.06 -4.43 8.86
C GLU A 111 14.40 -3.37 9.74
N SER A 112 13.20 -2.93 9.36
CA SER A 112 12.59 -1.69 9.88
C SER A 112 12.50 -1.63 11.42
N ARG A 113 12.02 -2.69 12.07
CA ARG A 113 11.88 -2.70 13.54
C ARG A 113 13.23 -2.56 14.23
N LYS A 114 14.24 -3.34 13.83
CA LYS A 114 15.60 -3.27 14.38
C LYS A 114 16.30 -1.95 14.06
N PHE A 115 16.20 -1.49 12.81
CA PHE A 115 16.82 -0.28 12.32
C PHE A 115 16.30 0.98 13.05
N TRP A 116 14.99 1.03 13.31
CA TRP A 116 14.34 2.15 13.99
C TRP A 116 14.14 1.96 15.51
N ALA A 117 14.59 0.84 16.08
CA ALA A 117 14.28 0.45 17.46
C ALA A 117 14.66 1.51 18.51
N GLY A 118 15.78 2.20 18.33
CA GLY A 118 16.20 3.26 19.23
C GLY A 118 15.26 4.47 19.23
N VAL A 119 14.82 4.88 18.03
CA VAL A 119 13.91 6.01 17.84
C VAL A 119 12.54 5.67 18.43
N THR A 120 12.00 4.49 18.11
CA THR A 120 10.68 4.08 18.60
C THR A 120 10.67 3.92 20.12
N ARG A 121 11.70 3.31 20.73
CA ARG A 121 11.82 3.25 22.20
C ARG A 121 11.84 4.63 22.85
N ALA A 122 12.56 5.60 22.27
CA ALA A 122 12.61 6.96 22.80
C ALA A 122 11.24 7.67 22.69
N ILE A 123 10.50 7.46 21.59
CA ILE A 123 9.13 7.97 21.41
C ILE A 123 8.20 7.38 22.48
N HIS A 124 8.23 6.06 22.68
CA HIS A 124 7.41 5.40 23.71
C HIS A 124 7.75 5.85 25.13
N ALA A 125 9.02 6.20 25.39
CA ALA A 125 9.45 6.79 26.66
C ALA A 125 9.19 8.31 26.75
N HIS A 126 8.48 8.91 25.79
CA HIS A 126 8.22 10.35 25.67
C HIS A 126 9.50 11.23 25.68
N ASN A 127 10.66 10.66 25.35
CA ASN A 127 11.92 11.39 25.22
C ASN A 127 12.13 11.84 23.78
N TYR A 128 11.35 12.83 23.36
CA TYR A 128 11.34 13.32 21.98
C TYR A 128 12.67 13.92 21.54
N SER A 129 13.42 14.57 22.45
CA SER A 129 14.76 15.08 22.16
C SER A 129 15.72 13.95 21.78
N LYS A 130 15.71 12.83 22.53
CA LYS A 130 16.53 11.67 22.20
C LYS A 130 16.06 10.99 20.91
N ALA A 131 14.75 10.91 20.67
CA ALA A 131 14.21 10.36 19.43
C ALA A 131 14.70 11.14 18.20
N THR A 132 14.66 12.47 18.25
CA THR A 132 15.15 13.37 17.20
C THR A 132 16.65 13.20 16.97
N GLN A 133 17.45 13.12 18.04
CA GLN A 133 18.88 12.86 17.93
C GLN A 133 19.16 11.54 17.21
N LEU A 134 18.54 10.44 17.65
CA LEU A 134 18.74 9.11 17.06
C LEU A 134 18.28 9.05 15.60
N LYS A 135 17.17 9.73 15.26
CA LYS A 135 16.69 9.88 13.88
C LYS A 135 17.74 10.58 13.02
N HIS A 136 18.29 11.71 13.49
CA HIS A 136 19.32 12.44 12.76
C HIS A 136 20.59 11.61 12.55
N GLU A 137 21.05 10.88 13.56
CA GLU A 137 22.21 9.98 13.44
C GLU A 137 21.98 8.90 12.35
N ILE A 138 20.79 8.32 12.30
CA ILE A 138 20.41 7.33 11.28
C ILE A 138 20.41 7.96 9.88
N GLU A 139 19.77 9.12 9.70
CA GLU A 139 19.64 9.82 8.42
C GLU A 139 20.99 10.30 7.89
N GLU A 140 21.84 10.84 8.76
CA GLU A 140 23.18 11.30 8.40
C GLU A 140 24.06 10.12 7.94
N ARG A 141 23.97 8.97 8.63
CA ARG A 141 24.66 7.75 8.20
C ARG A 141 24.18 7.28 6.82
N GLN A 142 22.88 7.38 6.51
CA GLN A 142 22.38 7.05 5.16
C GLN A 142 22.87 8.05 4.11
N ARG A 143 22.94 9.34 4.45
CA ARG A 143 23.48 10.40 3.58
C ARG A 143 24.95 10.16 3.25
N GLN A 144 25.77 9.82 4.24
CA GLN A 144 27.18 9.48 4.05
C GLN A 144 27.36 8.23 3.17
N LYS A 145 26.55 7.19 3.39
CA LYS A 145 26.56 5.99 2.52
C LYS A 145 26.20 6.32 1.08
N ALA A 146 25.22 7.19 0.84
CA ALA A 146 24.85 7.64 -0.50
C ALA A 146 25.99 8.44 -1.16
N ALA A 147 26.62 9.37 -0.43
CA ALA A 147 27.76 10.15 -0.91
C ALA A 147 28.96 9.26 -1.25
N ALA A 148 29.23 8.23 -0.43
CA ALA A 148 30.32 7.28 -0.67
C ALA A 148 30.07 6.38 -1.90
N ARG A 149 28.81 6.02 -2.19
CA ARG A 149 28.46 5.32 -3.43
C ARG A 149 28.68 6.22 -4.64
N LEU A 150 28.23 7.46 -4.57
CA LEU A 150 28.42 8.44 -5.63
C LEU A 150 29.91 8.68 -5.92
N SER A 151 30.76 8.81 -4.90
CA SER A 151 32.20 9.00 -5.10
C SER A 151 32.90 7.80 -5.72
N ARG A 152 32.35 6.59 -5.56
CA ARG A 152 32.80 5.36 -6.22
C ARG A 152 32.11 5.09 -7.55
N ASN A 153 31.23 5.98 -8.01
CA ASN A 153 30.40 5.78 -9.19
C ASN A 153 29.56 4.48 -9.14
N GLU A 154 29.13 4.10 -7.94
CA GLU A 154 28.28 2.94 -7.68
C GLU A 154 26.81 3.35 -7.63
N GLU A 155 25.97 2.60 -8.34
CA GLU A 155 24.52 2.78 -8.28
C GLU A 155 23.92 1.95 -7.15
N TRP A 156 23.00 2.55 -6.38
CA TRP A 156 22.21 1.80 -5.41
C TRP A 156 21.19 0.91 -6.12
N LYS A 157 21.16 -0.37 -5.75
CA LYS A 157 20.21 -1.35 -6.31
C LYS A 157 19.33 -1.94 -5.20
N PRO A 158 18.02 -2.09 -5.41
CA PRO A 158 17.17 -2.79 -4.47
C PRO A 158 17.56 -4.26 -4.36
N ARG A 159 17.54 -4.78 -3.13
CA ARG A 159 17.91 -6.18 -2.84
C ARG A 159 16.92 -7.19 -3.44
N PHE A 160 15.62 -6.96 -3.21
CA PHE A 160 14.57 -7.93 -3.53
C PHE A 160 13.85 -7.67 -4.85
N PHE A 161 14.12 -6.53 -5.50
CA PHE A 161 13.44 -6.09 -6.72
C PHE A 161 14.46 -5.81 -7.82
N VAL A 162 14.13 -6.12 -9.08
CA VAL A 162 15.05 -5.94 -10.24
C VAL A 162 15.28 -4.47 -10.57
N GLY A 163 14.36 -3.58 -10.18
CA GLY A 163 14.49 -2.15 -10.38
C GLY A 163 13.79 -1.36 -9.28
N ALA A 164 14.16 -0.09 -9.14
CA ALA A 164 13.54 0.82 -8.18
C ALA A 164 12.15 1.30 -8.65
N VAL A 165 11.93 1.34 -9.97
CA VAL A 165 10.65 1.70 -10.60
C VAL A 165 10.32 0.68 -11.67
N THR A 166 9.03 0.31 -11.78
CA THR A 166 8.55 -0.54 -12.88
C THR A 166 7.40 0.17 -13.61
N PRO A 167 7.39 0.21 -14.95
CA PRO A 167 6.38 0.97 -15.71
C PRO A 167 4.94 0.45 -15.52
N VAL A 168 4.80 -0.83 -15.17
CA VAL A 168 3.53 -1.57 -15.24
C VAL A 168 2.86 -1.74 -13.88
N GLY A 169 3.39 -1.11 -12.82
CA GLY A 169 2.93 -1.33 -11.43
C GLY A 169 3.11 -2.78 -10.93
N ARG A 170 3.81 -3.62 -11.71
CA ARG A 170 4.12 -5.01 -11.38
C ARG A 170 5.63 -5.13 -11.17
N PRO A 171 6.09 -5.16 -9.91
CA PRO A 171 7.50 -5.33 -9.63
C PRO A 171 8.00 -6.71 -10.07
N SER A 172 9.21 -6.77 -10.61
CA SER A 172 9.93 -8.04 -10.84
C SER A 172 10.88 -8.29 -9.68
N LEU A 173 10.95 -9.54 -9.22
CA LEU A 173 11.78 -9.93 -8.08
C LEU A 173 13.18 -10.33 -8.54
N THR A 174 14.18 -10.05 -7.71
CA THR A 174 15.48 -10.72 -7.83
C THR A 174 15.36 -12.15 -7.33
N LYS A 175 16.38 -13.00 -7.59
CA LYS A 175 16.44 -14.35 -6.99
C LYS A 175 16.29 -14.32 -5.46
N ASP A 176 16.95 -13.36 -4.81
CA ASP A 176 16.85 -13.19 -3.35
C ASP A 176 15.43 -12.76 -2.93
N GLY A 177 14.75 -11.94 -3.75
CA GLY A 177 13.34 -11.58 -3.54
C GLY A 177 12.38 -12.75 -3.67
N GLU A 178 12.59 -13.63 -4.66
CA GLU A 178 11.83 -14.86 -4.83
C GLU A 178 12.01 -15.83 -3.65
N GLU A 179 13.25 -15.99 -3.19
CA GLU A 179 13.57 -16.82 -2.02
C GLU A 179 12.93 -16.27 -0.74
N ALA A 180 13.02 -14.96 -0.51
CA ALA A 180 12.38 -14.30 0.64
C ALA A 180 10.84 -14.45 0.60
N LEU A 181 10.23 -14.29 -0.58
CA LEU A 181 8.78 -14.45 -0.74
C LEU A 181 8.34 -15.91 -0.54
N ARG A 182 9.14 -16.89 -0.99
CA ARG A 182 8.87 -18.32 -0.72
C ARG A 182 8.95 -18.60 0.79
N GLY A 183 9.99 -18.12 1.47
CA GLY A 183 10.14 -18.27 2.92
C GLY A 183 8.94 -17.70 3.68
N LEU A 184 8.43 -16.52 3.26
CA LEU A 184 7.24 -15.92 3.85
C LEU A 184 6.00 -16.84 3.78
N HIS A 185 5.78 -17.53 2.66
CA HIS A 185 4.66 -18.46 2.51
C HIS A 185 4.83 -19.76 3.32
N GLU A 186 6.09 -20.15 3.59
CA GLU A 186 6.44 -21.35 4.36
C GLU A 186 6.62 -21.07 5.86
N GLY A 187 6.45 -19.81 6.30
CA GLY A 187 6.68 -19.40 7.69
C GLY A 187 8.16 -19.30 8.08
N SER A 188 9.07 -19.29 7.11
CA SER A 188 10.51 -19.08 7.30
C SER A 188 10.86 -17.61 7.09
N TYR A 189 11.06 -16.88 8.18
CA TYR A 189 11.31 -15.43 8.17
C TYR A 189 12.80 -15.05 8.18
N THR A 190 13.70 -16.03 8.26
CA THR A 190 15.14 -15.77 8.35
C THR A 190 15.70 -15.30 7.01
N LEU A 191 16.34 -14.13 7.01
CA LEU A 191 17.00 -13.59 5.83
C LEU A 191 18.52 -13.75 5.95
N ARG A 192 19.17 -14.15 4.85
CA ARG A 192 20.65 -14.15 4.80
C ARG A 192 21.17 -12.71 4.82
N PRO A 193 22.34 -12.44 5.44
CA PRO A 193 22.98 -11.13 5.33
C PRO A 193 23.16 -10.74 3.86
N TYR A 194 22.88 -9.48 3.55
CA TYR A 194 23.11 -8.96 2.21
C TYR A 194 24.60 -8.69 2.03
N LEU A 195 25.26 -9.47 1.16
CA LEU A 195 26.72 -9.43 0.99
C LEU A 195 27.21 -8.15 0.28
N ASP A 196 26.31 -7.41 -0.38
CA ASP A 196 26.62 -6.17 -1.12
C ASP A 196 26.15 -4.89 -0.37
N ALA A 197 26.08 -4.91 0.97
CA ALA A 197 25.50 -3.85 1.80
C ALA A 197 26.40 -2.63 2.11
#